data_AF-A0A915U268-F1
#
_entry.id   AF-A0A915U268-F1
#
_cell.length_a   1.000
_cell.length_b   1.000
_cell.length_c   1.000
_cell.angle_alpha   90.00
_cell.angle_beta   90.00
_cell.angle_gamma   90.00
#
_symmetry.space_group_name_H-M   'P 1'
#
loop_
_entity.id
_entity.type
_entity.pdbx_description
1 polymer ?
#
loop_
_entity_poly.entity_id
_entity_poly.type
_entity_poly.pdbx_seq_one_letter_code
_entity_poly.pdbx_strand_id
1 'polypeptide(L)' 'MKAKELRDMSLEDLRKKEKDLREDLFKLQFQHGIRRLENPDRLAQLRKDIARVKTVMNEMARS' A
#
# COMPACT_ATOMS: atom_id res chain seq x y z
N MET A 1 4.86 2.97 6.15
CA MET A 1 4.80 4.43 5.82
C MET A 1 4.42 5.31 7.00
N LYS A 2 4.89 6.57 7.06
CA LYS A 2 4.40 7.60 8.01
C LYS A 2 3.23 8.36 7.41
N ALA A 3 2.20 8.62 8.23
CA ALA A 3 0.96 9.27 7.78
C ALA A 3 1.14 10.74 7.35
N LYS A 4 2.15 11.44 7.88
CA LYS A 4 2.45 12.83 7.47
C LYS A 4 2.86 12.92 6.01
N GLU A 5 3.81 12.08 5.57
CA GLU A 5 4.29 12.05 4.18
C GLU A 5 3.18 11.67 3.19
N LEU A 6 2.16 10.92 3.62
CA LEU A 6 1.00 10.61 2.78
C LEU A 6 0.02 11.79 2.67
N ARG A 7 -0.04 12.67 3.67
CA ARG A 7 -0.91 13.86 3.66
C ARG A 7 -0.30 15.03 2.88
N ASP A 8 1.03 15.08 2.77
CA ASP A 8 1.75 16.06 1.94
C ASP A 8 1.75 15.69 0.44
N MET A 9 1.31 14.49 0.07
CA MET A 9 1.23 14.03 -1.33
C MET A 9 -0.11 14.38 -1.96
N SER A 10 -0.10 14.69 -3.26
CA SER A 10 -1.31 14.96 -4.04
C SER A 10 -2.17 13.70 -4.19
N LEU A 11 -3.48 13.89 -4.42
CA LEU A 11 -4.43 12.80 -4.67
C LEU A 11 -4.00 11.88 -5.84
N GLU A 12 -3.39 12.45 -6.88
CA GLU A 12 -2.85 11.68 -8.01
C GLU A 12 -1.64 10.84 -7.61
N ASP A 13 -0.73 11.40 -6.82
CA ASP A 13 0.43 10.67 -6.30
C ASP A 13 0.02 9.54 -5.37
N LEU A 14 -1.00 9.76 -4.52
CA LEU A 14 -1.57 8.72 -3.67
C LEU A 14 -2.19 7.59 -4.48
N ARG A 15 -2.92 7.90 -5.56
CA ARG A 15 -3.46 6.89 -6.49
C ARG A 15 -2.36 6.09 -7.18
N LYS A 16 -1.30 6.76 -7.62
CA LYS A 16 -0.14 6.12 -8.26
C LYS A 16 0.54 5.16 -7.27
N LYS A 17 0.76 5.62 -6.05
CA LYS A 17 1.35 4.83 -4.95
C LYS A 17 0.47 3.65 -4.52
N GLU A 18 -0.87 3.80 -4.51
CA GLU A 18 -1.78 2.66 -4.31
C GLU A 18 -1.55 1.59 -5.38
N LYS A 19 -1.43 2.00 -6.64
CA LYS A 19 -1.26 1.08 -7.77
C LYS A 19 0.07 0.33 -7.68
N ASP A 20 1.18 1.04 -7.42
CA ASP A 20 2.50 0.43 -7.23
C ASP A 20 2.50 -0.59 -6.09
N LEU A 21 1.95 -0.23 -4.92
CA LEU A 21 1.85 -1.14 -3.77
C LEU A 21 1.01 -2.38 -4.08
N ARG A 22 -0.02 -2.24 -4.92
CA ARG A 22 -0.91 -3.33 -5.30
C ARG A 22 -0.22 -4.30 -6.25
N GLU A 23 0.62 -3.80 -7.16
CA GLU A 23 1.47 -4.64 -8.02
C GLU A 23 2.52 -5.40 -7.19
N ASP A 24 3.17 -4.74 -6.22
CA ASP A 24 4.10 -5.42 -5.32
C ASP A 24 3.42 -6.47 -4.45
N LEU A 25 2.20 -6.19 -3.96
CA LEU A 25 1.39 -7.18 -3.24
C LEU A 25 1.11 -8.41 -4.13
N PHE A 26 0.77 -8.18 -5.39
CA PHE A 26 0.48 -9.26 -6.34
C PHE A 26 1.72 -10.11 -6.62
N LYS A 27 2.89 -9.48 -6.83
CA LYS A 27 4.17 -10.18 -6.97
C LYS A 27 4.52 -11.00 -5.73
N LEU A 28 4.31 -10.45 -4.53
CA LEU A 28 4.53 -11.16 -3.26
C LEU A 28 3.55 -12.32 -3.06
N GLN A 29 2.27 -12.16 -3.41
CA GLN A 29 1.30 -13.26 -3.36
C GLN A 29 1.64 -14.36 -4.36
N PHE A 30 2.12 -13.99 -5.56
CA PHE A 30 2.55 -14.95 -6.56
C PHE A 30 3.79 -15.72 -6.11
N GLN A 31 4.78 -15.03 -5.53
CA GLN A 31 5.95 -15.67 -4.91
C GLN A 31 5.55 -16.57 -3.75
N HIS A 32 4.58 -16.18 -2.91
CA HIS A 32 4.04 -17.01 -1.83
C HIS A 32 3.44 -18.32 -2.35
N GLY A 33 2.72 -18.27 -3.48
CA GLY A 33 2.09 -19.44 -4.07
C GLY A 33 3.10 -20.45 -4.62
N ILE A 34 4.23 -19.97 -5.14
CA ILE A 34 5.28 -20.80 -5.76
C ILE A 34 6.30 -21.32 -4.75
N ARG A 35 6.62 -20.54 -3.71
CA ARG A 35 7.55 -20.92 -2.63
C ARG A 35 7.05 -20.35 -1.30
N ARG A 36 7.28 -21.06 -0.20
CA ARG A 36 7.06 -20.51 1.15
C ARG A 36 7.91 -19.23 1.28
N LEU A 37 7.23 -18.10 1.45
CA LEU A 37 7.86 -16.79 1.57
C LEU A 37 8.68 -16.76 2.86
N GLU A 38 9.95 -16.36 2.79
CA GLU A 38 10.81 -16.23 3.98
C GLU A 38 10.30 -15.14 4.95
N ASN A 39 9.49 -14.19 4.46
CA ASN A 39 9.03 -13.03 5.22
C ASN A 39 7.53 -12.73 5.00
N PRO A 40 6.62 -13.51 5.60
CA PRO A 40 5.16 -13.27 5.54
C PRO A 40 4.75 -11.91 6.14
N ASP A 41 5.54 -11.36 7.07
CA ASP A 41 5.30 -10.05 7.68
C ASP A 41 5.27 -8.91 6.66
N ARG A 42 6.03 -9.03 5.57
CA ARG A 42 6.06 -8.02 4.51
C ARG A 42 4.71 -7.92 3.79
N LEU A 43 4.00 -9.04 3.66
CA LEU A 43 2.67 -9.10 3.07
C LEU A 43 1.65 -8.38 3.97
N ALA A 44 1.76 -8.56 5.29
CA ALA A 44 0.94 -7.84 6.26
C ALA A 44 1.26 -6.33 6.29
N GLN A 45 2.53 -5.94 6.16
CA GLN A 45 2.93 -4.54 6.05
C GLN A 45 2.39 -3.87 4.78
N LEU A 46 2.51 -4.50 3.60
CA LEU A 46 1.96 -3.94 2.36
C LEU A 46 0.45 -3.73 2.44
N ARG A 47 -0.31 -4.70 3.02
CA ARG A 47 -1.76 -4.54 3.22
C ARG A 47 -2.08 -3.34 4.13
N LYS A 48 -1.32 -3.15 5.21
CA LYS A 48 -1.48 -2.00 6.12
C LYS A 48 -1.13 -0.68 5.43
N ASP A 49 -0.09 -0.63 4.61
CA ASP A 49 0.28 0.59 3.90
C ASP A 49 -0.74 0.96 2.81
N ILE A 50 -1.30 -0.01 2.06
CA ILE A 50 -2.44 0.23 1.14
C ILE A 50 -3.65 0.79 1.89
N ALA A 51 -3.98 0.21 3.04
CA ALA A 51 -5.11 0.68 3.86
C ALA A 51 -4.90 2.14 4.30
N ARG A 52 -3.69 2.50 4.74
CA ARG A 52 -3.34 3.88 5.15
C ARG A 52 -3.48 4.87 3.99
N VAL A 53 -2.99 4.52 2.80
CA VAL A 53 -3.13 5.37 1.59
C VAL A 53 -4.60 5.61 1.29
N LYS A 54 -5.43 4.57 1.31
CA LYS A 54 -6.88 4.70 1.08
C LYS A 54 -7.57 5.53 2.14
N THR A 55 -7.17 5.39 3.41
CA THR A 55 -7.72 6.23 4.49
C THR A 55 -7.40 7.70 4.26
N VAL A 56 -6.15 8.05 3.96
CA VAL A 56 -5.76 9.44 3.70
C VAL A 56 -6.47 10.02 2.48
N MET A 57 -6.62 9.24 1.40
CA MET A 57 -7.41 9.66 0.24
C MET A 57 -8.87 9.96 0.60
N ASN A 58 -9.48 9.15 1.47
CA ASN A 58 -10.85 9.38 1.95
C ASN A 58 -10.94 10.57 2.91
N GLU A 59 -9.92 10.81 3.75
CA GLU A 59 -9.84 11.99 4.61
C GLU A 59 -9.80 13.27 3.75
N MET A 60 -8.97 13.30 2.70
CA MET A 60 -8.88 14.42 1.75
C MET A 60 -10.16 14.64 0.94
N ALA A 61 -10.87 13.57 0.58
CA ALA A 61 -12.12 13.66 -0.16
C ALA A 61 -13.31 14.14 0.69
N ARG A 62 -13.19 14.08 2.03
CA ARG A 62 -14.22 14.52 2.99
C ARG A 62 -13.98 15.91 3.55
N SER A 63 -12.78 16.48 3.38
CA SER A 63 -12.46 17.86 3.73
C SER A 63 -12.81 18.82 2.61
#